data_AF-A0A7W8ZCY6-F1
#
_entry.id   AF-A0A7W8ZCY6-F1
#
_cell.length_a   1.000
_cell.length_b   1.000
_cell.length_c   1.000
_cell.angle_alpha   90.00
_cell.angle_beta   90.00
_cell.angle_gamma   90.00
#
_symmetry.space_group_name_H-M   'P 1'
#
loop_
_entity.id
_entity.type
_entity.pdbx_description
1 polymer ?
#
loop_
_entity_poly.entity_id
_entity_poly.type
_entity_poly.pdbx_seq_one_letter_code
_entity_poly.pdbx_strand_id
1 'polypeptide(L)'
;MSGACPVCGTGVLAGEAFCENCGHDLHSVPPAPCTACGAAAVGADGYCENCGMLQPSGRDHVETEAAGAAAVSDRGLRHSRNEDAMALLSVGSPTESWAGSPAGQGAVVAVVCDGVSSSPRPEEASQAAADVAAAAIVKRLADGDDPEAATREGVRLAADAVASAARPGEDSPACTYVSAVVAGRHVTVGWVGDSRAYWLGAQSALLTEDDATPGTHMLTAWLGADAGEVVPRVRTFTTDGPGAVLLCSDGLWNYYPEPEALAATALAETPLTAARRLVRMAIEAGGHDNITVAVIPFGQGDRTQTTVAFPKERSD
;
A
#
# COMPACT_ATOMS: atom_id res chain seq x y z
N MET A 1 -11.71 -41.58 16.61
CA MET A 1 -10.59 -41.18 17.49
C MET A 1 -10.95 -39.82 18.04
N SER A 2 -10.92 -39.66 19.36
CA SER A 2 -11.12 -38.39 20.05
C SER A 2 -9.89 -37.51 19.82
N GLY A 3 -10.10 -36.23 19.52
CA GLY A 3 -9.03 -35.25 19.33
C GLY A 3 -8.79 -34.43 20.59
N ALA A 4 -7.87 -33.47 20.52
CA ALA A 4 -7.74 -32.40 21.51
C ALA A 4 -8.01 -31.07 20.82
N CYS A 5 -8.66 -30.13 21.52
CA CYS A 5 -8.83 -28.77 21.04
C CYS A 5 -7.44 -28.13 20.83
N PRO A 6 -7.15 -27.56 19.65
CA PRO A 6 -5.84 -26.97 19.37
C PRO A 6 -5.55 -25.70 20.18
N VAL A 7 -6.57 -25.09 20.79
CA VAL A 7 -6.44 -23.85 21.57
C VAL A 7 -6.22 -24.13 23.06
N CYS A 8 -7.02 -25.00 23.67
CA CYS A 8 -6.96 -25.24 25.13
C CYS A 8 -6.48 -26.64 25.53
N GLY A 9 -6.25 -27.54 24.56
CA GLY A 9 -5.79 -28.90 24.82
C GLY A 9 -6.85 -29.84 25.43
N THR A 10 -8.06 -29.36 25.70
CA THR A 10 -9.16 -30.19 26.23
C THR A 10 -9.56 -31.26 25.22
N GLY A 11 -9.82 -32.47 25.68
CA GLY A 11 -10.30 -33.56 24.82
C GLY A 11 -11.63 -33.21 24.17
N VAL A 12 -11.75 -33.45 22.86
CA VAL A 12 -12.97 -33.19 22.07
C VAL A 12 -13.51 -34.49 21.49
N LEU A 13 -14.84 -34.61 21.42
CA LEU A 13 -15.49 -35.79 20.87
C LEU A 13 -15.48 -35.74 19.33
N ALA A 14 -15.50 -36.92 18.71
CA ALA A 14 -15.50 -37.02 17.25
C ALA A 14 -16.83 -36.47 16.67
N GLY A 15 -16.74 -35.43 15.84
CA GLY A 15 -17.89 -34.80 15.18
C GLY A 15 -18.36 -33.47 15.80
N GLU A 16 -17.71 -32.99 16.87
CA GLU A 16 -17.98 -31.65 17.40
C GLU A 16 -17.39 -30.56 16.50
N ALA A 17 -18.17 -29.50 16.27
CA ALA A 17 -17.73 -28.31 15.53
C ALA A 17 -17.07 -27.27 16.45
N PHE A 18 -17.39 -27.28 17.75
CA PHE A 18 -16.86 -26.31 18.72
C PHE A 18 -16.35 -27.01 19.97
N CYS A 19 -15.29 -26.47 20.59
CA CYS A 19 -14.81 -26.95 21.88
C CYS A 19 -15.75 -26.52 23.00
N GLU A 20 -16.29 -27.46 23.79
CA GLU A 20 -17.20 -27.14 24.90
C GLU A 20 -16.54 -26.33 26.03
N ASN A 21 -15.21 -26.35 26.14
CA ASN A 21 -14.49 -25.65 27.21
C ASN A 21 -14.19 -24.18 26.86
N CYS A 22 -13.73 -23.91 25.63
CA CYS A 22 -13.31 -22.56 25.23
C CYS A 22 -14.12 -21.96 24.07
N GLY A 23 -15.09 -22.69 23.50
CA GLY A 23 -15.93 -22.22 22.40
C GLY A 23 -15.25 -22.15 21.02
N HIS A 24 -13.98 -22.55 20.91
CA HIS A 24 -13.24 -22.48 19.64
C HIS A 24 -13.83 -23.42 18.57
N ASP A 25 -14.04 -22.90 17.36
CA ASP A 25 -14.42 -23.70 16.18
C ASP A 25 -13.27 -24.63 15.77
N LEU A 26 -13.49 -25.94 15.90
CA LEU A 26 -12.49 -26.99 15.67
C LEU A 26 -12.09 -27.16 14.19
N HIS A 27 -12.79 -26.48 13.27
CA HIS A 27 -12.45 -26.43 11.85
C HIS A 27 -11.68 -25.16 11.47
N SER A 28 -11.61 -24.17 12.35
CA SER A 28 -10.87 -22.93 12.13
C SER A 28 -9.38 -23.10 12.48
N VAL A 29 -8.52 -22.28 11.87
CA VAL A 29 -7.11 -22.25 12.22
C VAL A 29 -7.00 -21.63 13.63
N PRO A 30 -6.33 -22.29 14.59
CA PRO A 30 -6.13 -21.71 15.92
C PRO A 30 -5.36 -20.39 15.81
N PRO A 31 -5.78 -19.31 16.49
CA PRO A 31 -5.06 -18.05 16.47
C PRO A 31 -3.63 -18.24 16.97
N ALA A 32 -2.69 -17.48 16.40
CA ALA A 32 -1.31 -17.52 16.85
C ALA A 32 -1.23 -17.13 18.35
N PRO A 33 -0.41 -17.83 19.15
CA PRO A 33 -0.25 -17.48 20.55
C PRO A 33 0.36 -16.09 20.70
N CYS A 34 -0.01 -15.41 21.78
CA CYS A 34 0.47 -14.08 22.08
C CYS A 34 2.00 -14.03 22.13
N THR A 35 2.63 -13.16 21.33
CA THR A 35 4.09 -13.03 21.24
C THR A 35 4.71 -12.49 22.53
N ALA A 36 3.93 -11.81 23.37
CA ALA A 36 4.39 -11.24 24.63
C ALA A 36 4.28 -12.20 25.82
N CYS A 37 3.19 -12.98 25.93
CA CYS A 37 2.94 -13.83 27.11
C CYS A 37 2.66 -15.30 26.80
N GLY A 38 2.60 -15.70 25.52
CA GLY A 38 2.37 -17.08 25.09
C GLY A 38 0.92 -17.57 25.22
N ALA A 39 -0.01 -16.74 25.71
CA ALA A 39 -1.41 -17.12 25.84
C ALA A 39 -2.08 -17.29 24.47
N ALA A 40 -2.93 -18.31 24.33
CA ALA A 40 -3.67 -18.58 23.10
C ALA A 40 -4.91 -17.68 22.89
N ALA A 41 -5.25 -16.85 23.88
CA ALA A 41 -6.40 -15.96 23.85
C ALA A 41 -5.99 -14.59 23.29
N VAL A 42 -6.12 -14.45 21.97
CA VAL A 42 -6.02 -13.17 21.24
C VAL A 42 -7.41 -12.88 20.69
N GLY A 43 -7.97 -11.75 21.08
CA GLY A 43 -9.28 -11.31 20.64
C GLY A 43 -9.30 -10.99 19.15
N ALA A 44 -10.51 -10.88 18.59
CA ALA A 44 -10.70 -10.49 17.18
C ALA A 44 -10.20 -9.06 16.88
N ASP A 45 -10.01 -8.24 17.91
CA ASP A 45 -9.41 -6.91 17.87
C ASP A 45 -7.87 -6.94 17.86
N GLY A 46 -7.26 -8.14 17.88
CA GLY A 46 -5.82 -8.34 17.88
C GLY A 46 -5.17 -8.19 19.25
N TYR A 47 -5.92 -7.86 20.31
CA TYR A 47 -5.36 -7.73 21.65
C TYR A 47 -5.34 -9.07 22.38
N CYS A 48 -4.25 -9.36 23.10
CA CYS A 48 -4.21 -10.52 23.96
C CYS A 48 -5.13 -10.31 25.16
N GLU A 49 -6.12 -11.18 25.33
CA GLU A 49 -7.09 -11.10 26.43
C GLU A 49 -6.46 -11.35 27.81
N ASN A 50 -5.27 -11.96 27.84
CA ASN A 50 -4.54 -12.22 29.08
C ASN A 50 -3.65 -11.05 29.51
N CYS A 51 -2.82 -10.50 28.60
CA CYS A 51 -1.85 -9.46 28.96
C CYS A 51 -2.17 -8.07 28.41
N GLY A 52 -3.23 -7.93 27.61
CA GLY A 52 -3.63 -6.66 26.99
C GLY A 52 -2.69 -6.17 25.89
N MET A 53 -1.68 -6.95 25.50
CA MET A 53 -0.75 -6.55 24.43
C MET A 53 -1.37 -6.77 23.07
N LEU A 54 -1.30 -5.77 22.20
CA LEU A 54 -1.64 -5.90 20.79
C LEU A 54 -0.67 -6.87 20.11
N GLN A 55 -1.19 -7.80 19.33
CA GLN A 55 -0.40 -8.79 18.63
C GLN A 55 0.08 -8.28 17.27
N PRO A 56 1.29 -8.66 16.83
CA PRO A 56 1.78 -8.30 15.51
C PRO A 56 0.82 -8.79 14.43
N SER A 57 0.28 -7.87 13.63
CA SER A 57 -0.62 -8.18 12.52
C SER A 57 0.11 -8.63 11.25
N GLY A 58 1.44 -8.58 11.26
CA GLY A 58 2.27 -8.73 10.06
C GLY A 58 2.25 -7.51 9.13
N ARG A 59 1.51 -6.44 9.49
CA ARG A 59 1.39 -5.20 8.72
C ARG A 59 2.21 -4.04 9.27
N ASP A 60 2.80 -4.20 10.45
CA ASP A 60 3.59 -3.15 11.12
C ASP A 60 4.76 -2.66 10.28
N HIS A 61 5.33 -3.53 9.45
CA HIS A 61 6.35 -3.18 8.48
C HIS A 61 6.22 -4.11 7.28
N VAL A 62 5.94 -3.55 6.11
CA VAL A 62 5.73 -4.28 4.86
C VAL A 62 6.62 -3.70 3.79
N GLU A 63 7.26 -4.57 3.01
CA GLU A 63 8.07 -4.18 1.86
C GLU A 63 7.65 -5.01 0.64
N THR A 64 7.66 -4.40 -0.54
CA THR A 64 7.32 -5.08 -1.80
C THR A 64 8.15 -4.51 -2.95
N GLU A 65 8.54 -5.37 -3.88
CA GLU A 65 9.22 -4.98 -5.12
C GLU A 65 8.48 -5.56 -6.34
N ALA A 66 8.35 -4.78 -7.41
CA ALA A 66 7.83 -5.26 -8.69
C ALA A 66 8.45 -4.49 -9.85
N ALA A 67 8.96 -5.22 -10.86
CA ALA A 67 9.49 -4.64 -12.10
C ALA A 67 10.46 -3.46 -11.89
N GLY A 68 11.33 -3.55 -10.87
CA GLY A 68 12.31 -2.52 -10.55
C GLY A 68 11.76 -1.33 -9.76
N ALA A 69 10.48 -1.32 -9.40
CA ALA A 69 9.90 -0.41 -8.41
C ALA A 69 9.86 -1.08 -7.03
N ALA A 70 9.70 -0.27 -5.98
CA ALA A 70 9.57 -0.77 -4.62
C ALA A 70 8.62 0.09 -3.79
N ALA A 71 8.03 -0.51 -2.76
CA ALA A 71 7.20 0.17 -1.79
C ALA A 71 7.47 -0.34 -0.37
N VAL A 72 7.40 0.55 0.62
CA VAL A 72 7.61 0.27 2.04
C VAL A 72 6.52 0.98 2.84
N SER A 73 5.90 0.26 3.77
CA SER A 73 4.92 0.78 4.72
C SER A 73 5.37 0.41 6.13
N ASP A 74 5.32 1.36 7.06
CA ASP A 74 5.72 1.19 8.45
C ASP A 74 4.71 1.85 9.40
N ARG A 75 4.43 1.19 10.52
CA ARG A 75 3.52 1.67 11.55
C ARG A 75 3.97 3.00 12.17
N GLY A 76 5.25 3.31 12.15
CA GLY A 76 5.81 4.43 12.88
C GLY A 76 5.89 4.17 14.39
N LEU A 77 6.08 5.25 15.16
CA LEU A 77 6.42 5.18 16.58
C LEU A 77 5.21 5.35 17.51
N ARG A 78 4.10 5.92 17.01
CA ARG A 78 2.97 6.34 17.86
C ARG A 78 1.71 5.51 17.65
N HIS A 79 1.40 5.12 16.42
CA HIS A 79 0.19 4.36 16.13
C HIS A 79 0.31 2.93 16.66
N SER A 80 -0.81 2.41 17.16
CA SER A 80 -0.88 1.05 17.72
C SER A 80 -0.85 -0.02 16.62
N ARG A 81 -1.34 0.31 15.42
CA ARG A 81 -1.33 -0.55 14.23
C ARG A 81 -0.97 0.29 13.00
N ASN A 82 -0.62 -0.39 11.92
CA ASN A 82 -0.48 0.24 10.61
C ASN A 82 -1.84 0.25 9.89
N GLU A 83 -2.42 1.43 9.78
CA GLU A 83 -3.70 1.73 9.11
C GLU A 83 -3.50 2.07 7.63
N ASP A 84 -2.26 2.29 7.19
CA ASP A 84 -1.92 2.39 5.78
C ASP A 84 -1.97 1.03 5.06
N ALA A 85 -2.11 1.11 3.74
CA ALA A 85 -1.88 0.00 2.84
C ALA A 85 -1.27 0.46 1.52
N MET A 86 -0.63 -0.48 0.83
CA MET A 86 -0.06 -0.27 -0.48
C MET A 86 -0.18 -1.53 -1.34
N ALA A 87 -0.27 -1.34 -2.65
CA ALA A 87 -0.17 -2.40 -3.64
C ALA A 87 0.79 -1.97 -4.75
N LEU A 88 1.64 -2.89 -5.19
CA LEU A 88 2.62 -2.65 -6.25
C LEU A 88 2.62 -3.84 -7.21
N LEU A 89 2.14 -3.60 -8.44
CA LEU A 89 1.98 -4.62 -9.46
C LEU A 89 2.64 -4.19 -10.77
N SER A 90 2.88 -5.15 -11.65
CA SER A 90 3.34 -4.88 -13.01
C SER A 90 2.48 -5.65 -14.01
N VAL A 91 2.30 -5.05 -15.18
CA VAL A 91 1.67 -5.68 -16.34
C VAL A 91 2.72 -5.79 -17.44
N GLY A 92 2.79 -6.96 -18.09
CA GLY A 92 3.66 -7.16 -19.25
C GLY A 92 3.24 -6.29 -20.43
N SER A 93 3.99 -6.34 -21.54
CA SER A 93 3.57 -5.66 -22.76
C SER A 93 2.20 -6.21 -23.19
N PRO A 94 1.17 -5.37 -23.39
CA PRO A 94 -0.09 -5.82 -23.96
C PRO A 94 0.17 -6.40 -25.37
N THR A 95 -0.64 -7.37 -25.77
CA THR A 95 -0.57 -7.99 -27.12
C THR A 95 -1.00 -7.02 -28.23
N GLU A 96 -1.78 -6.00 -27.89
CA GLU A 96 -2.19 -4.91 -28.77
C GLU A 96 -1.81 -3.56 -28.13
N SER A 97 -1.14 -2.69 -28.89
CA SER A 97 -0.77 -1.35 -28.40
C SER A 97 -2.02 -0.48 -28.23
N TRP A 98 -2.21 0.12 -27.05
CA TRP A 98 -3.16 1.24 -26.92
C TRP A 98 -2.57 2.51 -27.55
N ALA A 99 -3.43 3.45 -27.94
CA ALA A 99 -3.04 4.65 -28.68
C ALA A 99 -2.05 5.52 -27.89
N GLY A 100 -0.74 5.36 -28.16
CA GLY A 100 0.34 6.08 -27.47
C GLY A 100 1.35 5.18 -26.75
N SER A 101 1.07 3.88 -26.58
CA SER A 101 2.05 2.93 -26.04
C SER A 101 3.04 2.49 -27.12
N PRO A 102 4.37 2.65 -26.91
CA PRO A 102 5.34 1.94 -27.73
C PRO A 102 5.09 0.45 -27.60
N ALA A 103 4.96 -0.26 -28.72
CA ALA A 103 4.87 -1.71 -28.71
C ALA A 103 6.06 -2.30 -27.92
N GLY A 104 5.78 -3.21 -26.99
CA GLY A 104 6.81 -3.97 -26.26
C GLY A 104 7.20 -3.47 -24.86
N GLN A 105 6.49 -2.51 -24.27
CA GLN A 105 6.77 -2.04 -22.89
C GLN A 105 5.59 -2.30 -21.96
N GLY A 106 5.88 -2.92 -20.81
CA GLY A 106 4.91 -3.12 -19.73
C GLY A 106 4.63 -1.83 -18.95
N ALA A 107 3.81 -1.94 -17.92
CA ALA A 107 3.56 -0.84 -16.99
C ALA A 107 3.73 -1.28 -15.54
N VAL A 108 4.11 -0.33 -14.68
CA VAL A 108 4.12 -0.50 -13.23
C VAL A 108 2.97 0.30 -12.64
N VAL A 109 2.22 -0.33 -11.74
CA VAL A 109 1.09 0.26 -11.04
C VAL A 109 1.40 0.23 -9.55
N ALA A 110 1.35 1.40 -8.90
CA ALA A 110 1.37 1.49 -7.45
C ALA A 110 0.11 2.19 -6.94
N VAL A 111 -0.38 1.75 -5.79
CA VAL A 111 -1.45 2.38 -5.04
C VAL A 111 -1.01 2.50 -3.59
N VAL A 112 -1.25 3.66 -2.97
CA VAL A 112 -1.07 3.92 -1.54
C VAL A 112 -2.39 4.47 -1.01
N CYS A 113 -2.84 3.93 0.12
CA CYS A 113 -4.05 4.34 0.81
C CYS A 113 -3.73 4.52 2.29
N ASP A 114 -4.16 5.64 2.86
CA ASP A 114 -4.04 5.94 4.29
C ASP A 114 -5.40 5.78 4.95
N GLY A 115 -5.50 4.91 5.96
CA GLY A 115 -6.74 4.65 6.66
C GLY A 115 -7.11 5.79 7.62
N VAL A 116 -8.32 6.33 7.53
CA VAL A 116 -8.74 7.46 8.39
C VAL A 116 -8.91 6.99 9.83
N SER A 117 -7.99 7.33 10.73
CA SER A 117 -7.95 6.81 12.12
C SER A 117 -9.21 7.10 12.95
N SER A 118 -10.01 8.10 12.59
CA SER A 118 -11.30 8.38 13.26
C SER A 118 -12.45 7.50 12.77
N SER A 119 -12.25 6.75 11.68
CA SER A 119 -13.21 5.78 11.13
C SER A 119 -13.02 4.39 11.75
N PRO A 120 -14.04 3.52 11.74
CA PRO A 120 -13.88 2.14 12.16
C PRO A 120 -13.15 1.32 11.10
N ARG A 121 -12.26 0.41 11.53
CA ARG A 121 -11.52 -0.53 10.67
C ARG A 121 -10.78 0.17 9.51
N PRO A 122 -10.03 1.25 9.77
CA PRO A 122 -9.34 2.03 8.72
C PRO A 122 -8.31 1.18 7.96
N GLU A 123 -7.68 0.21 8.63
CA GLU A 123 -6.74 -0.73 8.05
C GLU A 123 -7.39 -1.71 7.06
N GLU A 124 -8.68 -2.06 7.24
CA GLU A 124 -9.44 -2.87 6.28
C GLU A 124 -9.81 -2.03 5.06
N ALA A 125 -10.20 -0.77 5.27
CA ALA A 125 -10.55 0.17 4.21
C ALA A 125 -9.36 0.42 3.27
N SER A 126 -8.21 0.83 3.83
CA SER A 126 -7.01 1.12 3.05
C SER A 126 -6.54 -0.09 2.26
N GLN A 127 -6.54 -1.29 2.88
CA GLN A 127 -6.13 -2.53 2.24
C GLN A 127 -7.05 -2.91 1.08
N ALA A 128 -8.38 -2.90 1.32
CA ALA A 128 -9.35 -3.20 0.28
C ALA A 128 -9.23 -2.24 -0.91
N ALA A 129 -9.07 -0.94 -0.64
CA ALA A 129 -8.87 0.07 -1.68
C ALA A 129 -7.60 -0.19 -2.50
N ALA A 130 -6.46 -0.42 -1.84
CA ALA A 130 -5.18 -0.62 -2.50
C ALA A 130 -5.20 -1.87 -3.40
N ASP A 131 -5.66 -3.00 -2.88
CA ASP A 131 -5.68 -4.28 -3.60
C ASP A 131 -6.64 -4.25 -4.79
N VAL A 132 -7.86 -3.76 -4.57
CA VAL A 132 -8.90 -3.73 -5.61
C VAL A 132 -8.52 -2.77 -6.73
N ALA A 133 -8.02 -1.58 -6.41
CA ALA A 133 -7.60 -0.63 -7.44
C ALA A 133 -6.42 -1.15 -8.25
N ALA A 134 -5.37 -1.67 -7.60
CA ALA A 134 -4.20 -2.15 -8.32
C ALA A 134 -4.56 -3.30 -9.27
N ALA A 135 -5.38 -4.26 -8.80
CA ALA A 135 -5.86 -5.36 -9.63
C ALA A 135 -6.74 -4.88 -10.79
N ALA A 136 -7.63 -3.92 -10.55
CA ALA A 136 -8.48 -3.33 -11.58
C ALA A 136 -7.67 -2.60 -12.65
N ILE A 137 -6.74 -1.73 -12.25
CA ILE A 137 -5.90 -0.96 -13.17
C ILE A 137 -5.06 -1.91 -14.03
N VAL A 138 -4.39 -2.90 -13.42
CA VAL A 138 -3.58 -3.89 -14.16
C VAL A 138 -4.43 -4.65 -15.17
N LYS A 139 -5.64 -5.08 -14.77
CA LYS A 139 -6.56 -5.77 -15.68
C LYS A 139 -6.92 -4.89 -16.88
N ARG A 140 -7.34 -3.63 -16.65
CA ARG A 140 -7.73 -2.70 -17.71
C ARG A 140 -6.58 -2.41 -18.67
N LEU A 141 -5.37 -2.23 -18.14
CA LEU A 141 -4.16 -2.06 -18.96
C LEU A 141 -3.83 -3.32 -19.78
N ALA A 142 -4.00 -4.50 -19.20
CA ALA A 142 -3.81 -5.77 -19.91
C ALA A 142 -4.84 -5.97 -21.04
N ASP A 143 -6.07 -5.49 -20.82
CA ASP A 143 -7.16 -5.48 -21.80
C ASP A 143 -6.98 -4.38 -22.88
N GLY A 144 -5.94 -3.54 -22.78
CA GLY A 144 -5.59 -2.51 -23.76
C GLY A 144 -6.27 -1.16 -23.56
N ASP A 145 -6.84 -0.90 -22.39
CA ASP A 145 -7.41 0.41 -22.07
C ASP A 145 -6.32 1.48 -21.91
N ASP A 146 -6.71 2.73 -22.17
CA ASP A 146 -5.89 3.91 -21.86
C ASP A 146 -5.62 4.02 -20.34
N PRO A 147 -4.40 4.41 -19.91
CA PRO A 147 -4.06 4.55 -18.50
C PRO A 147 -4.96 5.47 -17.70
N GLU A 148 -5.46 6.57 -18.28
CA GLU A 148 -6.38 7.48 -17.59
C GLU A 148 -7.70 6.78 -17.28
N ALA A 149 -8.25 6.06 -18.26
CA ALA A 149 -9.47 5.28 -18.09
C ALA A 149 -9.29 4.14 -17.07
N ALA A 150 -8.15 3.44 -17.12
CA ALA A 150 -7.80 2.41 -16.16
C ALA A 150 -7.70 2.97 -14.73
N THR A 151 -7.04 4.11 -14.54
CA THR A 151 -6.93 4.79 -13.25
C THR A 151 -8.29 5.24 -12.71
N ARG A 152 -9.17 5.82 -13.54
CA ARG A 152 -10.52 6.22 -13.10
C ARG A 152 -11.34 5.02 -12.63
N GLU A 153 -11.29 3.92 -13.37
CA GLU A 153 -11.99 2.69 -12.97
C GLU A 153 -11.39 2.07 -11.70
N GLY A 154 -10.06 2.13 -11.54
CA GLY A 154 -9.38 1.73 -10.32
C GLY A 154 -9.89 2.47 -9.08
N VAL A 155 -9.99 3.79 -9.14
CA VAL A 155 -10.52 4.61 -8.03
C VAL A 155 -11.97 4.24 -7.74
N ARG A 156 -12.80 4.10 -8.79
CA ARG A 156 -14.22 3.75 -8.65
C ARG A 156 -14.40 2.41 -7.95
N LEU A 157 -13.64 1.38 -8.35
CA LEU A 157 -13.71 0.06 -7.74
C LEU A 157 -13.13 0.03 -6.32
N ALA A 158 -12.10 0.84 -6.02
CA ALA A 158 -11.64 1.04 -4.64
C ALA A 158 -12.73 1.68 -3.77
N ALA A 159 -13.40 2.72 -4.27
CA ALA A 159 -14.52 3.36 -3.56
C ALA A 159 -15.65 2.35 -3.26
N ASP A 160 -16.03 1.54 -4.26
CA ASP A 160 -17.03 0.48 -4.09
C ASP A 160 -16.61 -0.55 -3.04
N ALA A 161 -15.32 -0.94 -3.02
CA ALA A 161 -14.79 -1.91 -2.07
C ALA A 161 -14.82 -1.39 -0.63
N VAL A 162 -14.41 -0.13 -0.41
CA VAL A 162 -14.47 0.50 0.92
C VAL A 162 -15.92 0.69 1.36
N ALA A 163 -16.80 1.17 0.48
CA ALA A 163 -18.21 1.34 0.79
C ALA A 163 -18.89 0.00 1.14
N SER A 164 -18.52 -1.09 0.47
CA SER A 164 -19.04 -2.44 0.74
C SER A 164 -18.59 -3.00 2.09
N ALA A 165 -17.54 -2.44 2.71
CA ALA A 165 -17.10 -2.83 4.04
C ALA A 165 -17.95 -2.21 5.16
N ALA A 166 -18.82 -1.24 4.86
CA ALA A 166 -19.69 -0.58 5.84
C ALA A 166 -20.72 -1.56 6.44
N ARG A 167 -21.05 -1.38 7.72
CA ARG A 167 -22.02 -2.19 8.44
C ARG A 167 -23.25 -1.35 8.81
N PRO A 168 -24.49 -1.88 8.65
CA PRO A 168 -25.69 -1.11 8.99
C PRO A 168 -25.69 -0.66 10.46
N GLY A 169 -25.84 0.65 10.68
CA GLY A 169 -25.92 1.24 12.01
C GLY A 169 -24.58 1.51 12.69
N GLU A 170 -23.46 1.31 11.99
CA GLU A 170 -22.11 1.70 12.41
C GLU A 170 -21.58 2.83 11.53
N ASP A 171 -20.57 3.56 12.02
CA ASP A 171 -19.82 4.49 11.18
C ASP A 171 -19.13 3.74 10.03
N SER A 172 -18.82 4.45 8.94
CA SER A 172 -18.25 3.82 7.74
C SER A 172 -16.72 3.78 7.79
N PRO A 173 -16.08 2.65 7.46
CA PRO A 173 -14.64 2.62 7.23
C PRO A 173 -14.26 3.60 6.13
N ALA A 174 -13.13 4.29 6.30
CA ALA A 174 -12.67 5.29 5.36
C ALA A 174 -11.15 5.27 5.16
N CYS A 175 -10.72 5.68 3.97
CA CYS A 175 -9.31 5.87 3.65
C CYS A 175 -9.11 6.94 2.57
N THR A 176 -7.89 7.46 2.46
CA THR A 176 -7.42 8.22 1.29
C THR A 176 -7.04 7.27 0.15
N TYR A 177 -6.66 7.83 -0.98
CA TYR A 177 -6.23 7.08 -2.16
C TYR A 177 -5.25 7.90 -3.01
N VAL A 178 -4.13 7.31 -3.38
CA VAL A 178 -3.28 7.80 -4.46
C VAL A 178 -2.72 6.64 -5.28
N SER A 179 -2.69 6.78 -6.60
CA SER A 179 -2.16 5.77 -7.51
C SER A 179 -1.25 6.39 -8.56
N ALA A 180 -0.36 5.56 -9.10
CA ALA A 180 0.45 5.88 -10.27
C ALA A 180 0.51 4.70 -11.24
N VAL A 181 0.36 5.01 -12.52
CA VAL A 181 0.65 4.12 -13.65
C VAL A 181 1.83 4.70 -14.42
N VAL A 182 2.93 3.96 -14.48
CA VAL A 182 4.10 4.30 -15.29
C VAL A 182 4.19 3.32 -16.46
N ALA A 183 3.93 3.82 -17.67
CA ALA A 183 3.84 3.03 -18.89
C ALA A 183 4.60 3.72 -20.05
N GLY A 184 5.74 3.14 -20.44
CA GLY A 184 6.61 3.72 -21.45
C GLY A 184 7.05 5.15 -21.09
N ARG A 185 6.57 6.14 -21.85
CA ARG A 185 6.85 7.57 -21.58
C ARG A 185 5.75 8.31 -20.80
N HIS A 186 4.69 7.61 -20.41
CA HIS A 186 3.51 8.20 -19.79
C HIS A 186 3.50 7.90 -18.30
N VAL A 187 3.15 8.94 -17.53
CA VAL A 187 2.83 8.84 -16.11
C VAL A 187 1.40 9.31 -15.93
N THR A 188 0.57 8.46 -15.32
CA THR A 188 -0.80 8.79 -14.92
C THR A 188 -0.92 8.67 -13.42
N VAL A 189 -1.43 9.69 -12.75
CA VAL A 189 -1.69 9.69 -11.31
C VAL A 189 -3.17 9.96 -11.05
N GLY A 190 -3.76 9.20 -10.12
CA GLY A 190 -5.15 9.39 -9.69
C GLY A 190 -5.26 9.41 -8.18
N TRP A 191 -6.01 10.34 -7.61
CA TRP A 191 -6.06 10.52 -6.15
C TRP A 191 -7.39 11.05 -5.61
N VAL A 192 -7.62 10.78 -4.32
CA VAL A 192 -8.70 11.28 -3.46
C VAL A 192 -8.13 11.40 -2.04
N GLY A 193 -8.25 12.57 -1.41
CA GLY A 193 -7.66 12.83 -0.09
C GLY A 193 -6.33 13.57 -0.18
N ASP A 194 -5.47 13.38 0.80
CA ASP A 194 -4.21 14.11 0.98
C ASP A 194 -2.95 13.21 0.92
N SER A 195 -3.10 11.94 0.56
CA SER A 195 -1.96 11.16 0.08
C SER A 195 -1.42 11.77 -1.22
N ARG A 196 -0.10 11.83 -1.35
CA ARG A 196 0.56 12.62 -2.40
C ARG A 196 1.31 11.80 -3.42
N ALA A 197 1.38 12.33 -4.64
CA ALA A 197 2.26 11.86 -5.69
C ALA A 197 3.25 12.95 -6.10
N TYR A 198 4.50 12.59 -6.32
CA TYR A 198 5.57 13.49 -6.74
C TYR A 198 6.25 12.96 -8.00
N TRP A 199 6.62 13.87 -8.89
CA TRP A 199 7.63 13.62 -9.92
C TRP A 199 8.99 14.06 -9.38
N LEU A 200 9.97 13.16 -9.42
CA LEU A 200 11.32 13.38 -8.93
C LEU A 200 12.30 13.26 -10.10
N GLY A 201 12.88 14.39 -10.52
CA GLY A 201 13.78 14.47 -11.66
C GLY A 201 14.39 15.86 -11.77
N ALA A 202 14.82 16.24 -12.98
CA ALA A 202 15.43 17.55 -13.22
C ALA A 202 14.51 18.73 -12.85
N GLN A 203 13.19 18.56 -13.00
CA GLN A 203 12.16 19.50 -12.59
C GLN A 203 11.20 18.80 -11.64
N SER A 204 11.67 18.53 -10.42
CA SER A 204 10.87 17.84 -9.41
C SER A 204 9.64 18.68 -9.03
N ALA A 205 8.50 18.03 -8.83
CA ALA A 205 7.24 18.71 -8.57
C ALA A 205 6.24 17.80 -7.82
N LEU A 206 5.39 18.43 -7.01
CA LEU A 206 4.18 17.81 -6.49
C LEU A 206 3.14 17.66 -7.62
N LEU A 207 2.54 16.48 -7.73
CA LEU A 207 1.59 16.15 -8.79
C LEU A 207 0.13 16.19 -8.34
N THR A 208 -0.11 16.04 -7.04
CA THR A 208 -1.44 16.10 -6.42
C THR A 208 -1.70 17.48 -5.80
N GLU A 209 -2.95 17.76 -5.47
CA GLU A 209 -3.31 18.86 -4.58
C GLU A 209 -4.17 18.24 -3.48
N ASP A 210 -3.97 18.55 -2.21
CA ASP A 210 -4.63 17.80 -1.13
C ASP A 210 -6.12 18.15 -1.04
N ASP A 211 -6.98 17.13 -0.88
CA ASP A 211 -8.37 17.32 -0.46
C ASP A 211 -8.43 17.50 1.07
N ALA A 212 -7.88 18.60 1.57
CA ALA A 212 -7.86 18.93 2.99
C ALA A 212 -8.10 20.42 3.24
N THR A 213 -8.64 20.76 4.40
CA THR A 213 -8.79 22.16 4.81
C THR A 213 -7.40 22.79 5.03
N PRO A 214 -7.06 23.90 4.34
CA PRO A 214 -5.72 24.48 4.41
C PRO A 214 -5.22 24.74 5.83
N GLY A 215 -4.03 24.25 6.14
CA GLY A 215 -3.42 24.39 7.47
C GLY A 215 -3.98 23.45 8.54
N THR A 216 -4.74 22.44 8.15
CA THR A 216 -5.27 21.39 9.04
C THR A 216 -5.15 20.01 8.38
N HIS A 217 -5.29 18.93 9.15
CA HIS A 217 -5.38 17.54 8.66
C HIS A 217 -6.83 17.07 8.47
N MET A 218 -7.76 18.00 8.24
CA MET A 218 -9.17 17.65 8.04
C MET A 218 -9.46 17.44 6.57
N LEU A 219 -9.71 16.18 6.18
CA LEU A 219 -10.04 15.79 4.82
C LEU A 219 -11.35 16.40 4.35
N THR A 220 -11.39 16.83 3.08
CA THR A 220 -12.58 17.28 2.37
C THR A 220 -13.05 16.27 1.31
N ALA A 221 -12.26 15.23 1.05
CA ALA A 221 -12.66 14.07 0.26
C ALA A 221 -11.91 12.81 0.76
N TRP A 222 -12.59 11.66 0.74
CA TRP A 222 -12.05 10.36 1.11
C TRP A 222 -12.84 9.25 0.40
N LEU A 223 -12.37 8.01 0.48
CA LEU A 223 -13.16 6.83 0.12
C LEU A 223 -13.92 6.34 1.36
N GLY A 224 -15.23 6.15 1.25
CA GLY A 224 -16.11 5.74 2.35
C GLY A 224 -17.56 5.71 1.89
N ALA A 225 -18.41 4.91 2.54
CA ALA A 225 -19.85 4.90 2.20
C ALA A 225 -20.55 6.23 2.52
N ASP A 226 -19.95 7.04 3.39
CA ASP A 226 -20.40 8.37 3.80
C ASP A 226 -19.78 9.51 2.98
N ALA A 227 -18.84 9.21 2.08
CA ALA A 227 -18.13 10.21 1.27
C ALA A 227 -18.99 10.84 0.15
N GLY A 228 -20.18 10.30 -0.13
CA GLY A 228 -21.01 10.70 -1.26
C GLY A 228 -20.47 10.19 -2.60
N GLU A 229 -20.66 10.96 -3.67
CA GLU A 229 -20.13 10.60 -4.99
C GLU A 229 -18.61 10.87 -5.04
N VAL A 230 -17.82 9.81 -5.22
CA VAL A 230 -16.37 9.92 -5.38
C VAL A 230 -16.03 10.30 -6.82
N VAL A 231 -15.51 11.51 -7.01
CA VAL A 231 -15.01 12.01 -8.31
C VAL A 231 -13.48 12.02 -8.30
N PRO A 232 -12.80 11.05 -8.94
CA PRO A 232 -11.34 11.00 -8.95
C PRO A 232 -10.74 12.17 -9.73
N ARG A 233 -9.73 12.81 -9.13
CA ARG A 233 -8.81 13.66 -9.88
C ARG A 233 -7.75 12.78 -10.53
N VAL A 234 -7.52 13.01 -11.81
CA VAL A 234 -6.55 12.24 -12.60
C VAL A 234 -5.73 13.21 -13.44
N ARG A 235 -4.41 12.99 -13.48
CA ARG A 235 -3.48 13.78 -14.28
C ARG A 235 -2.54 12.84 -15.04
N THR A 236 -2.41 13.09 -16.33
CA THR A 236 -1.49 12.37 -17.22
C THR A 236 -0.47 13.34 -17.80
N PHE A 237 0.80 12.95 -17.81
CA PHE A 237 1.84 13.69 -18.50
C PHE A 237 2.86 12.76 -19.13
N THR A 238 3.62 13.32 -20.08
CA THR A 238 4.76 12.67 -20.71
C THR A 238 6.04 13.36 -20.29
N THR A 239 7.10 12.59 -20.09
CA THR A 239 8.44 13.13 -19.88
C THR A 239 9.47 12.30 -20.63
N ASP A 240 10.54 12.95 -21.08
CA ASP A 240 11.64 12.32 -21.82
C ASP A 240 12.89 12.17 -20.94
N GLY A 241 12.93 12.83 -19.78
CA GLY A 241 14.05 12.77 -18.83
C GLY A 241 13.90 11.61 -17.84
N PRO A 242 15.02 11.01 -17.39
CA PRO A 242 14.98 10.01 -16.33
C PRO A 242 14.50 10.65 -15.02
N GLY A 243 13.86 9.83 -14.18
CA GLY A 243 13.37 10.26 -12.88
C GLY A 243 12.72 9.12 -12.12
N ALA A 244 11.85 9.48 -11.18
CA ALA A 244 10.99 8.55 -10.48
C ALA A 244 9.65 9.20 -10.13
N VAL A 245 8.60 8.40 -10.05
CA VAL A 245 7.35 8.76 -9.39
C VAL A 245 7.42 8.26 -7.96
N LEU A 246 7.09 9.13 -7.01
CA LEU A 246 6.99 8.80 -5.59
C LEU A 246 5.54 8.96 -5.16
N LEU A 247 4.96 7.93 -4.56
CA LEU A 247 3.70 8.03 -3.82
C LEU A 247 3.99 7.98 -2.32
N CYS A 248 3.27 8.75 -1.51
CA CYS A 248 3.35 8.62 -0.06
C CYS A 248 2.08 9.04 0.69
N SER A 249 1.87 8.45 1.87
CA SER A 249 0.92 8.94 2.87
C SER A 249 1.46 10.20 3.58
N ASP A 250 0.65 10.78 4.46
CA ASP A 250 0.99 12.00 5.17
C ASP A 250 2.11 11.83 6.20
N GLY A 251 2.30 10.60 6.70
CA GLY A 251 3.42 10.25 7.58
C GLY A 251 4.79 10.49 6.98
N LEU A 252 4.93 10.60 5.64
CA LEU A 252 6.15 11.12 5.01
C LEU A 252 6.10 12.63 4.79
N TRP A 253 5.09 13.12 4.07
CA TRP A 253 5.12 14.49 3.55
C TRP A 253 4.94 15.54 4.65
N ASN A 254 4.35 15.20 5.80
CA ASN A 254 4.29 16.08 6.96
C ASN A 254 5.69 16.49 7.48
N TYR A 255 6.70 15.63 7.29
CA TYR A 255 8.09 15.92 7.62
C TYR A 255 8.88 16.45 6.42
N TYR A 256 8.61 15.93 5.23
CA TYR A 256 9.37 16.21 4.01
C TYR A 256 8.44 16.55 2.83
N PRO A 257 7.85 17.76 2.79
CA PRO A 257 6.88 18.12 1.74
C PRO A 257 7.54 18.50 0.40
N GLU A 258 8.81 18.92 0.42
CA GLU A 258 9.49 19.53 -0.72
C GLU A 258 10.03 18.50 -1.73
N PRO A 259 9.65 18.57 -3.03
CA PRO A 259 10.05 17.60 -4.04
C PRO A 259 11.57 17.45 -4.21
N GLU A 260 12.34 18.54 -4.12
CA GLU A 260 13.80 18.52 -4.32
C GLU A 260 14.53 17.71 -3.24
N ALA A 261 14.07 17.81 -1.99
CA ALA A 261 14.64 17.05 -0.89
C ALA A 261 14.34 15.55 -1.02
N LEU A 262 13.11 15.22 -1.45
CA LEU A 262 12.70 13.85 -1.75
C LEU A 262 13.50 13.27 -2.91
N ALA A 263 13.71 14.05 -3.99
CA ALA A 263 14.48 13.63 -5.16
C ALA A 263 15.93 13.28 -4.83
N ALA A 264 16.59 14.07 -3.97
CA ALA A 264 17.96 13.81 -3.53
C ALA A 264 18.12 12.44 -2.85
N THR A 265 17.07 11.95 -2.19
CA THR A 265 17.06 10.64 -1.54
C THR A 265 16.62 9.55 -2.51
N ALA A 266 15.52 9.77 -3.23
CA ALA A 266 14.89 8.78 -4.09
C ALA A 266 15.76 8.38 -5.29
N LEU A 267 16.53 9.32 -5.84
CA LEU A 267 17.31 9.11 -7.06
C LEU A 267 18.75 8.64 -6.80
N ALA A 268 19.21 8.66 -5.55
CA ALA A 268 20.59 8.30 -5.18
C ALA A 268 20.81 6.78 -5.05
N GLU A 269 19.75 6.00 -4.85
CA GLU A 269 19.81 4.60 -4.45
C GLU A 269 18.94 3.71 -5.35
N THR A 270 18.96 2.40 -5.11
CA THR A 270 17.94 1.51 -5.68
C THR A 270 16.57 1.82 -5.06
N PRO A 271 15.45 1.56 -5.76
CA PRO A 271 14.12 1.96 -5.28
C PRO A 271 13.74 1.42 -3.90
N LEU A 272 14.09 0.16 -3.59
CA LEU A 272 13.83 -0.39 -2.25
C LEU A 272 14.68 0.32 -1.17
N THR A 273 15.97 0.55 -1.43
CA THR A 273 16.85 1.27 -0.50
C THR A 273 16.38 2.71 -0.31
N ALA A 274 15.93 3.36 -1.38
CA ALA A 274 15.34 4.70 -1.35
C ALA A 274 14.05 4.73 -0.51
N ALA A 275 13.11 3.81 -0.75
CA ALA A 275 11.86 3.73 0.00
C ALA A 275 12.11 3.48 1.50
N ARG A 276 12.99 2.52 1.84
CA ARG A 276 13.44 2.28 3.23
C ARG A 276 14.02 3.52 3.87
N ARG A 277 14.86 4.26 3.12
CA ARG A 277 15.50 5.48 3.62
C ARG A 277 14.50 6.59 3.87
N LEU A 278 13.52 6.80 2.97
CA LEU A 278 12.46 7.78 3.14
C LEU A 278 11.60 7.48 4.38
N VAL A 279 11.19 6.22 4.55
CA VAL A 279 10.46 5.78 5.75
C VAL A 279 11.29 6.02 7.02
N ARG A 280 12.56 5.61 7.01
CA ARG A 280 13.46 5.82 8.15
C ARG A 280 13.65 7.30 8.48
N MET A 281 13.77 8.16 7.48
CA MET A 281 13.88 9.61 7.69
C MET A 281 12.63 10.16 8.40
N ALA A 282 11.43 9.73 8.00
CA ALA A 282 10.19 10.13 8.67
C ALA A 282 10.10 9.63 10.11
N ILE A 283 10.52 8.38 10.37
CA ILE A 283 10.61 7.81 11.73
C ILE A 283 11.57 8.64 12.59
N GLU A 284 12.75 8.96 12.08
CA GLU A 284 13.78 9.75 12.79
C GLU A 284 13.35 11.20 13.03
N ALA A 285 12.51 11.77 12.15
CA ALA A 285 11.94 13.10 12.29
C ALA A 285 10.79 13.18 13.31
N GLY A 286 10.21 12.03 13.69
CA GLY A 286 9.24 11.91 14.78
C GLY A 286 8.36 10.68 14.70
N GLY A 287 8.10 10.15 13.49
CA GLY A 287 7.31 8.94 13.26
C GLY A 287 5.95 8.97 13.94
N HIS A 288 5.25 10.10 13.88
CA HIS A 288 4.00 10.31 14.58
C HIS A 288 2.80 9.63 13.91
N ASP A 289 2.89 9.32 12.63
CA ASP A 289 1.87 8.62 11.87
C ASP A 289 2.41 7.33 11.24
N ASN A 290 1.52 6.55 10.62
CA ASN A 290 1.91 5.50 9.69
C ASN A 290 2.61 6.11 8.47
N ILE A 291 3.66 5.45 7.97
CA ILE A 291 4.47 5.98 6.87
C ILE A 291 4.49 4.96 5.74
N THR A 292 3.92 5.35 4.60
CA THR A 292 3.91 4.51 3.40
C THR A 292 4.49 5.25 2.21
N VAL A 293 5.34 4.55 1.46
CA VAL A 293 6.13 5.11 0.36
C VAL A 293 6.20 4.10 -0.78
N ALA A 294 5.91 4.53 -2.01
CA ALA A 294 6.20 3.76 -3.23
C ALA A 294 7.07 4.56 -4.19
N VAL A 295 8.15 3.96 -4.70
CA VAL A 295 9.11 4.56 -5.64
C VAL A 295 9.10 3.78 -6.94
N ILE A 296 8.69 4.44 -8.02
CA ILE A 296 8.63 3.86 -9.37
C ILE A 296 9.63 4.59 -10.28
N PRO A 297 10.75 3.96 -10.68
CA PRO A 297 11.68 4.56 -11.62
C PRO A 297 11.03 4.85 -12.98
N PHE A 298 11.46 5.92 -13.62
CA PHE A 298 11.07 6.30 -14.96
C PHE A 298 12.30 6.55 -15.85
N GLY A 299 12.23 6.14 -17.12
CA GLY A 299 13.24 6.48 -18.12
C GLY A 299 14.62 5.86 -17.85
N GLN A 300 14.71 4.90 -16.93
CA GLN A 300 15.92 4.12 -16.72
C GLN A 300 15.93 2.99 -17.76
N GLY A 301 16.48 3.28 -18.95
CA GLY A 301 16.74 2.23 -19.94
C GLY A 301 17.44 1.05 -19.29
N ASP A 302 17.08 -0.17 -19.72
CA ASP A 302 17.52 -1.46 -19.20
C ASP A 302 18.89 -1.39 -18.51
N ARG A 303 18.87 -1.27 -17.16
CA ARG A 303 20.07 -1.51 -16.35
C ARG A 303 20.31 -3.00 -16.41
N THR A 304 20.85 -3.46 -17.54
CA THR A 304 21.48 -4.76 -17.64
C THR A 304 22.40 -4.86 -16.43
N GLN A 305 22.10 -5.82 -15.55
CA GLN A 305 22.97 -6.20 -14.47
C GLN A 305 24.36 -6.36 -15.07
N THR A 306 25.25 -5.41 -14.79
CA THR A 306 26.67 -5.64 -15.02
C THR A 306 27.07 -6.66 -13.98
N THR A 307 26.94 -7.94 -14.33
CA THR A 307 27.52 -9.03 -13.58
C THR A 307 29.02 -8.75 -13.56
N VAL A 308 29.51 -8.17 -12.47
CA VAL A 308 30.93 -8.04 -12.23
C VAL A 308 31.43 -9.47 -11.98
N ALA A 309 31.90 -10.10 -13.06
CA ALA A 309 32.59 -11.37 -12.98
C ALA A 309 33.94 -11.12 -12.30
N PHE A 310 34.06 -11.53 -11.03
CA PHE A 310 35.35 -11.62 -10.36
C PHE A 310 36.20 -12.69 -11.07
N PRO A 311 37.43 -12.38 -11.50
CA PRO A 311 38.30 -13.38 -12.08
C PRO A 311 38.61 -14.45 -11.03
N LYS A 312 38.39 -15.72 -11.37
CA LYS A 312 38.84 -16.86 -10.55
C LYS A 312 40.36 -16.79 -10.44
N GLU A 313 40.85 -16.67 -9.21
CA GLU A 313 42.26 -16.87 -8.90
C GLU A 313 42.72 -18.22 -9.45
N ARG A 314 43.81 -18.20 -10.22
CA ARG A 314 44.49 -19.43 -10.63
C ARG A 314 45.19 -19.99 -9.40
N SER A 315 44.74 -21.14 -8.95
CA SER A 315 45.54 -22.02 -8.11
C SER A 315 46.66 -22.61 -8.97
N ASP A 316 47.91 -22.25 -8.65
CA ASP A 316 49.11 -22.97 -9.05
C ASP A 316 49.14 -24.38 -8.43
#